data_AF-A0A1Q4ZB33-F1
#
_entry.id   AF-A0A1Q4ZB33-F1
#
_cell.length_a   1.000
_cell.length_b   1.000
_cell.length_c   1.000
_cell.angle_alpha   90.00
_cell.angle_beta   90.00
_cell.angle_gamma   90.00
#
_symmetry.space_group_name_H-M   'P 1'
#
loop_
_entity.id
_entity.type
_entity.pdbx_description
1 polymer ?
#
loop_
_entity_poly.entity_id
_entity_poly.type
_entity_poly.pdbx_seq_one_letter_code
_entity_poly.pdbx_strand_id
1 'polypeptide(L)'
;MKNDERDAADLADLLRMGRLPEAWIAPPQVRALRESVRHRAKLVALRSGLQAQAHAVLARQGATLAPSDMLGAAGRRQLDELRPDPPFQARVLSYSG
;
A
#
# COMPACT_ATOMS: atom_id res chain seq x y z
N MET A 1 22.65 -1.04 13.79
CA MET A 1 23.31 -0.34 14.91
C MET A 1 22.46 0.86 15.25
N LYS A 2 22.08 1.02 16.52
CA LYS A 2 21.24 2.13 16.98
C LYS A 2 22.16 3.27 17.42
N ASN A 3 22.04 4.44 16.79
CA ASN A 3 22.99 5.54 16.90
C ASN A 3 22.46 6.71 17.75
N ASP A 4 21.38 6.48 18.52
CA ASP A 4 20.62 7.54 19.21
C ASP A 4 21.50 8.47 20.07
N GLU A 5 22.51 7.95 20.77
CA GLU A 5 23.41 8.76 21.62
C GLU A 5 24.37 9.63 20.79
N ARG A 6 24.91 9.07 19.70
CA ARG A 6 25.85 9.78 18.82
C ARG A 6 25.11 10.81 17.95
N ASP A 7 23.93 10.46 17.46
CA ASP A 7 23.04 11.37 16.74
C ASP A 7 22.63 12.56 17.62
N ALA A 8 22.36 12.33 18.92
CA ALA A 8 22.04 13.39 19.86
C ALA A 8 23.25 14.31 20.14
N ALA A 9 24.45 13.75 20.27
CA ALA A 9 25.67 14.52 20.44
C ALA A 9 25.97 15.39 19.20
N ASP A 10 25.86 14.82 17.99
CA ASP A 10 26.07 15.53 16.74
C ASP A 10 25.03 16.65 16.55
N LEU A 11 23.75 16.41 16.90
CA LEU A 11 22.71 17.44 16.90
C LEU A 11 23.00 18.58 17.89
N ALA A 12 23.48 18.27 19.08
CA ALA A 12 23.85 19.28 20.08
C ALA A 12 25.01 20.15 19.60
N ASP A 13 26.00 19.56 18.94
CA ASP A 13 27.12 20.30 18.36
C ASP A 13 26.68 21.18 17.17
N LEU A 14 25.81 20.67 16.29
CA LEU A 14 25.24 21.46 15.19
C LEU A 14 24.40 22.65 15.71
N LEU A 15 23.62 22.43 16.77
CA LEU A 15 22.84 23.49 17.43
C LEU A 15 23.77 24.54 18.06
N ARG A 16 24.79 24.10 18.81
CA ARG A 16 25.76 24.98 19.46
C ARG A 16 26.54 25.83 18.46
N MET A 17 26.88 25.28 17.31
CA MET A 17 27.58 26.01 16.24
C MET A 17 26.65 26.93 15.42
N GLY A 18 25.34 26.93 15.69
CA GLY A 18 24.36 27.68 14.89
C GLY A 18 24.25 27.16 13.45
N ARG A 19 24.63 25.90 13.21
CA ARG A 19 24.70 25.27 11.88
C ARG A 19 23.51 24.37 11.59
N LEU A 20 22.56 24.26 12.52
CA LEU A 20 21.33 23.53 12.28
C LEU A 20 20.55 24.28 11.18
N PRO A 21 20.22 23.63 10.04
CA PRO A 21 19.37 24.25 9.05
C PRO A 21 18.02 24.60 9.69
N GLU A 22 17.44 25.73 9.30
CA GLU A 22 16.08 26.07 9.73
C GLU A 22 15.14 24.94 9.32
N ALA A 23 14.75 24.13 10.31
CA ALA A 23 13.85 23.02 10.08
C ALA A 23 12.45 23.59 9.87
N TRP A 24 11.95 23.51 8.65
CA TRP A 24 10.57 23.87 8.38
C TRP A 24 9.64 22.87 9.07
N ILE A 25 8.99 23.31 10.14
CA ILE A 25 7.94 22.56 10.81
C ILE A 25 6.63 22.88 10.10
N ALA A 26 6.12 21.89 9.36
CA ALA A 26 4.84 22.01 8.68
C ALA A 26 3.74 22.50 9.63
N PRO A 27 2.99 23.57 9.28
CA PRO A 27 1.81 23.98 10.03
C PRO A 27 0.81 22.82 10.18
N PRO A 28 -0.03 22.83 11.23
CA PRO A 28 -0.97 21.74 11.49
C PRO A 28 -1.84 21.35 10.28
N GLN A 29 -2.32 22.32 9.49
CA GLN A 29 -3.15 22.02 8.32
C GLN A 29 -2.37 21.25 7.24
N VAL A 30 -1.10 21.60 7.03
CA VAL A 30 -0.25 20.93 6.03
C VAL A 30 0.11 19.51 6.48
N ARG A 31 0.34 19.30 7.79
CA ARG A 31 0.53 17.96 8.35
C ARG A 31 -0.69 17.08 8.15
N ALA A 32 -1.88 17.60 8.47
CA ALA A 32 -3.13 16.86 8.30
C ALA A 32 -3.34 16.45 6.83
N LEU A 33 -3.12 17.36 5.87
CA LEU A 33 -3.19 17.05 4.45
C LEU A 33 -2.20 15.95 4.03
N ARG A 34 -0.95 16.01 4.52
CA ARG A 34 0.06 14.98 4.25
C ARG A 34 -0.36 13.62 4.78
N GLU A 35 -0.98 13.55 5.96
CA GLU A 35 -1.51 12.28 6.48
C GLU A 35 -2.63 11.72 5.61
N SER A 36 -3.57 12.56 5.16
CA SER A 36 -4.63 12.11 4.24
C SER A 36 -4.06 11.58 2.92
N VAL A 37 -3.06 12.25 2.35
CA VAL A 37 -2.39 11.79 1.12
C VAL A 37 -1.62 10.50 1.34
N ARG A 38 -0.87 10.36 2.45
CA ARG A 38 -0.18 9.11 2.82
C ARG A 38 -1.16 7.95 2.98
N HIS A 39 -2.26 8.21 3.68
CA HIS A 39 -3.31 7.20 3.87
C HIS A 39 -3.89 6.75 2.54
N ARG A 40 -4.26 7.69 1.67
CA ARG A 40 -4.73 7.37 0.31
C ARG A 40 -3.70 6.58 -0.48
N ALA A 41 -2.43 6.98 -0.46
CA ALA A 41 -1.36 6.26 -1.15
C ALA A 41 -1.23 4.81 -0.66
N LYS A 42 -1.32 4.59 0.67
CA LYS A 42 -1.32 3.25 1.26
C LYS A 42 -2.52 2.43 0.77
N LEU A 43 -3.72 2.99 0.77
CA LEU A 43 -4.92 2.30 0.28
C LEU A 43 -4.83 1.95 -1.21
N VAL A 44 -4.30 2.87 -2.03
CA VAL A 44 -4.08 2.61 -3.47
C VAL A 44 -3.05 1.49 -3.66
N ALA A 45 -1.94 1.50 -2.92
CA ALA A 45 -0.94 0.43 -2.98
C ALA A 45 -1.51 -0.93 -2.58
N LEU A 46 -2.32 -0.98 -1.51
CA LEU A 46 -3.01 -2.21 -1.09
C LEU A 46 -3.97 -2.69 -2.18
N ARG A 47 -4.81 -1.80 -2.73
CA ARG A 47 -5.77 -2.14 -3.80
C ARG A 47 -5.06 -2.72 -5.02
N SER A 48 -4.05 -2.01 -5.54
CA SER A 48 -3.30 -2.46 -6.72
C SER A 48 -2.54 -3.76 -6.44
N GLY A 49 -1.98 -3.92 -5.24
CA GLY A 49 -1.31 -5.16 -4.82
C GLY A 49 -2.25 -6.37 -4.78
N LEU A 50 -3.48 -6.19 -4.27
CA LEU A 50 -4.50 -7.23 -4.27
C LEU A 50 -4.96 -7.59 -5.70
N GLN A 51 -5.14 -6.60 -6.57
CA GLN A 51 -5.47 -6.83 -7.99
C GLN A 51 -4.36 -7.62 -8.69
N ALA A 52 -3.09 -7.27 -8.47
CA ALA A 52 -1.96 -7.99 -9.06
C ALA A 52 -1.88 -9.45 -8.58
N GLN A 53 -2.14 -9.71 -7.29
CA GLN A 53 -2.20 -11.08 -6.76
C GLN A 53 -3.31 -11.90 -7.39
N ALA A 54 -4.49 -11.29 -7.60
CA ALA A 54 -5.58 -11.97 -8.27
C ALA A 54 -5.27 -12.25 -9.75
N HIS A 55 -4.69 -11.29 -10.48
CA HIS A 55 -4.20 -11.51 -11.85
C HIS A 55 -3.18 -12.65 -11.92
N ALA A 56 -2.26 -12.74 -10.95
CA ALA A 56 -1.29 -13.84 -10.91
C ALA A 56 -1.95 -15.21 -10.72
N VAL A 57 -3.04 -15.29 -9.94
CA VAL A 57 -3.81 -16.53 -9.77
C VAL A 57 -4.53 -16.90 -11.06
N LEU A 58 -5.19 -15.93 -11.70
CA LEU A 58 -5.90 -16.15 -12.95
C LEU A 58 -4.95 -16.62 -14.05
N ALA A 59 -3.79 -15.99 -14.18
CA ALA A 59 -2.76 -16.38 -15.13
C ALA A 59 -2.28 -17.83 -14.90
N ARG A 60 -2.11 -18.26 -13.64
CA ARG A 60 -1.74 -19.65 -13.30
C ARG A 60 -2.82 -20.67 -13.68
N GLN A 61 -4.09 -20.24 -13.73
CA GLN A 61 -5.23 -21.08 -14.12
C GLN A 61 -5.57 -20.97 -15.62
N GLY A 62 -4.78 -20.23 -16.40
CA GLY A 62 -5.07 -19.99 -17.82
C GLY A 62 -6.31 -19.12 -18.07
N ALA A 63 -6.85 -18.49 -17.02
CA ALA A 63 -8.00 -17.59 -17.12
C ALA A 63 -7.52 -16.17 -17.44
N THR A 64 -8.16 -15.53 -18.41
CA THR A 64 -7.94 -14.11 -18.71
C THR A 64 -9.25 -13.35 -18.53
N LEU A 65 -9.17 -12.22 -17.84
CA LEU A 65 -10.25 -11.24 -17.80
C LEU A 65 -10.05 -10.25 -18.94
N ALA A 66 -11.15 -9.76 -19.52
CA ALA A 66 -11.06 -8.67 -20.48
C ALA A 66 -10.36 -7.47 -19.81
N PRO A 67 -9.55 -6.68 -20.54
CA PRO A 67 -8.89 -5.49 -20.02
C PRO A 67 -9.95 -4.43 -19.67
N SER A 68 -10.51 -4.59 -18.49
CA SER A 68 -11.55 -3.78 -17.87
C SER A 68 -11.20 -3.68 -16.39
N ASP A 69 -11.68 -2.62 -15.73
CA ASP A 69 -11.47 -2.47 -14.28
C ASP A 69 -11.97 -3.74 -13.57
N MET A 70 -11.03 -4.58 -13.12
CA MET A 70 -11.30 -5.85 -12.45
C MET A 70 -12.22 -5.66 -11.25
N LEU A 71 -12.14 -4.50 -10.58
CA LEU A 71 -12.99 -4.16 -9.44
C LEU A 71 -14.26 -3.39 -9.84
N GLY A 72 -14.39 -3.02 -11.11
CA GLY A 72 -15.59 -2.45 -11.70
C GLY A 72 -16.70 -3.49 -11.89
N ALA A 73 -17.90 -3.04 -12.26
CA ALA A 73 -19.07 -3.92 -12.34
C ALA A 73 -18.90 -5.09 -13.32
N ALA A 74 -18.26 -4.86 -14.47
CA ALA A 74 -17.99 -5.91 -15.45
C ALA A 74 -16.96 -6.92 -14.95
N GLY A 75 -15.84 -6.46 -14.38
CA GLY A 75 -14.80 -7.33 -13.83
C GLY A 75 -15.30 -8.18 -12.66
N ARG A 76 -16.13 -7.60 -11.77
CA ARG A 76 -16.78 -8.35 -10.68
C ARG A 76 -17.67 -9.48 -11.19
N ARG A 77 -18.53 -9.22 -12.19
CA ARG A 77 -19.35 -10.29 -12.80
C ARG A 77 -18.51 -11.42 -13.38
N GLN A 78 -17.42 -11.09 -14.09
CA GLN A 78 -16.51 -12.10 -14.61
C GLN A 78 -15.80 -12.90 -13.49
N LEU A 79 -15.50 -12.27 -12.36
CA LEU A 79 -14.96 -12.95 -11.17
C LEU A 79 -15.96 -13.91 -10.53
N ASP A 80 -17.24 -13.55 -10.48
CA ASP A 80 -18.30 -14.39 -9.90
C ASP A 80 -18.55 -15.68 -10.73
N GLU A 81 -18.33 -15.59 -12.04
CA GLU A 81 -18.46 -16.71 -12.98
C GLU A 81 -17.25 -17.67 -12.95
N LEU A 82 -16.10 -17.23 -12.41
CA LEU A 82 -14.91 -18.06 -12.36
C LEU A 82 -15.11 -19.30 -11.48
N ARG A 83 -14.58 -20.42 -11.96
CA ARG A 83 -14.53 -21.70 -11.25
C ARG A 83 -13.07 -22.08 -11.06
N PRO A 84 -12.38 -21.50 -10.06
CA PRO A 84 -10.98 -21.80 -9.82
C PRO A 84 -10.80 -23.26 -9.39
N ASP A 85 -9.61 -23.81 -9.60
CA ASP A 85 -9.26 -25.16 -9.12
C ASP A 85 -9.37 -25.27 -7.58
N PRO A 86 -9.57 -26.49 -7.03
CA PRO A 86 -9.86 -26.70 -5.60
C PRO A 86 -8.89 -26.01 -4.62
N PRO A 87 -7.56 -25.98 -4.84
CA PRO A 87 -6.62 -25.31 -3.93
C PRO A 87 -6.86 -23.80 -3.81
N PHE A 88 -7.34 -23.17 -4.87
CA PHE A 88 -7.63 -21.74 -4.89
C PHE A 88 -9.05 -21.42 -4.40
N GLN A 89 -10.01 -22.33 -4.60
CA GLN A 89 -11.35 -22.24 -3.98
C GLN A 89 -11.28 -22.24 -2.46
N ALA A 90 -10.50 -23.14 -1.86
CA ALA A 90 -10.34 -23.21 -0.40
C ALA A 90 -9.87 -21.88 0.19
N ARG A 91 -8.96 -21.19 -0.51
CA ARG A 91 -8.46 -19.87 -0.12
C ARG A 91 -9.50 -18.75 -0.24
N VAL A 92 -10.41 -18.82 -1.22
CA VAL A 92 -11.51 -17.84 -1.33
C VAL A 92 -12.54 -18.05 -0.23
N LEU A 93 -12.91 -19.30 0.03
CA LEU A 93 -13.89 -19.66 1.05
C LEU A 93 -13.43 -19.31 2.47
N SER A 94 -12.13 -19.35 2.76
CA SER A 94 -11.60 -18.94 4.08
C SER A 94 -11.81 -17.46 4.42
N TYR A 95 -12.13 -16.61 3.43
CA TYR A 95 -12.43 -15.18 3.66
C TYR A 95 -13.94 -14.88 3.73
N SER A 96 -14.80 -15.88 3.54
CA SER A 96 -16.26 -15.72 3.47
C SER A 96 -16.98 -16.12 4.76
N GLY A 97 -16.24 -16.28 5.87
CA GLY A 97 -16.76 -16.63 7.20
C GLY A 97 -17.23 -15.44 8.01
#